data_AF-A0A1Q8RP73-F1
#
_entry.id   AF-A0A1Q8RP73-F1
#
_cell.length_a   1.000
_cell.length_b   1.000
_cell.length_c   1.000
_cell.angle_alpha   90.00
_cell.angle_beta   90.00
_cell.angle_gamma   90.00
#
_symmetry.space_group_name_H-M   'P 1'
#
loop_
_entity.id
_entity.type
_entity.pdbx_description
1 polymer ?
#
loop_
_entity_poly.entity_id
_entity_poly.type
_entity_poly.pdbx_seq_one_letter_code
_entity_poly.pdbx_strand_id
1 'polypeptide(L)'
;MKSVAAISALAALSVVSAKPTATEREAPIKARSLPAVSASGNAFWANGERFYVRGIDYQPGGSSKNVDPLADTTICGRDIPKFKDLGVNTIRVYSLDNSKDHKECMQQLADAGIYLVADVNNPLYSINRADPHPSYNAVYLQSVFATIEEFAQYDNTLAFFSGNEVIHDDPETTLTAPYVKAVTRDMKNYMASRGLRHVPVGYSAADVAENRMQSAAYFNCGSDDARSDFFAFNDYSWCNTNFKEAGWDVKVKNFTDYGLPIFLSEYGCITNGRDFNEIEALMSDEMTSVYSGGLMYEYSMEENNYGIVEINGNNVEELKEYTNFKNAMSKYPAPTGSGGAASTTHSAACPTSDKLWQVDPTSIPTMPEKAEQYMKEGAGEGPGLNGPGSQTAGDSASDGETTGGAASPTASGARSSSSPTGSGNAAPGKTFGGPIEKAPLFISGLTVVFTLFGAVML
;
A
#
# COMPACT_ATOMS: atom_id res chain seq x y z
N MET A 1 48.21 51.02 45.00
CA MET A 1 48.23 49.60 44.59
C MET A 1 46.83 49.05 44.71
N LYS A 2 46.45 48.25 43.71
CA LYS A 2 45.09 48.06 43.19
C LYS A 2 44.13 47.36 44.17
N SER A 3 42.92 47.91 44.27
CA SER A 3 41.70 47.27 44.77
C SER A 3 41.28 46.12 43.86
N VAL A 4 40.82 44.99 44.41
CA VAL A 4 39.56 44.28 44.06
C VAL A 4 39.20 43.38 45.25
N ALA A 5 37.96 43.51 45.75
CA ALA A 5 37.35 42.65 46.74
C ALA A 5 36.10 41.99 46.14
N ALA A 6 35.88 40.71 46.50
CA ALA A 6 34.68 39.87 46.35
C ALA A 6 34.19 39.63 44.89
N ILE A 7 33.71 38.44 44.51
CA ILE A 7 32.43 37.83 44.94
C ILE A 7 32.49 36.32 44.65
N SER A 8 32.07 35.52 45.64
CA SER A 8 31.85 34.07 45.55
C SER A 8 30.66 33.72 44.66
N ALA A 9 30.80 32.64 43.89
CA ALA A 9 29.80 32.09 43.00
C ALA A 9 28.54 31.62 43.77
N LEU A 10 27.39 32.22 43.47
CA LEU A 10 26.08 31.61 43.74
C LEU A 10 25.68 30.79 42.51
N ALA A 11 25.56 29.47 42.69
CA ALA A 11 24.89 28.60 41.75
C ALA A 11 23.37 28.87 41.80
N ALA A 12 22.80 29.37 40.71
CA ALA A 12 21.35 29.46 40.55
C ALA A 12 20.81 28.06 40.25
N LEU A 13 20.14 27.46 41.24
CA LEU A 13 19.25 26.32 41.03
C LEU A 13 18.02 26.81 40.26
N SER A 14 18.02 26.66 38.94
CA SER A 14 16.80 26.76 38.14
C SER A 14 15.93 25.55 38.43
N VAL A 15 14.90 25.75 39.24
CA VAL A 15 13.82 24.78 39.43
C VAL A 15 13.08 24.68 38.09
N VAL A 16 13.38 23.65 37.29
CA VAL A 16 12.55 23.27 36.15
C VAL A 16 11.23 22.76 36.73
N SER A 17 10.25 23.66 36.85
CA SER A 17 8.87 23.29 37.10
C SER A 17 8.34 22.67 35.82
N ALA A 18 8.43 21.35 35.70
CA ALA A 18 7.65 20.58 34.74
C ALA A 18 6.18 20.70 35.16
N LYS A 19 5.51 21.76 34.69
CA LYS A 19 4.05 21.75 34.64
C LYS A 19 3.70 20.75 33.54
N PRO A 20 3.00 19.63 33.83
CA PRO A 20 2.49 18.79 32.76
C PRO A 20 1.62 19.67 31.88
N THR A 21 1.98 19.80 30.60
CA THR A 21 1.05 20.30 29.59
C THR A 21 -0.20 19.45 29.72
N ALA A 22 -1.35 20.09 29.94
CA ALA A 22 -2.61 19.37 29.96
C ALA A 22 -2.68 18.56 28.66
N THR A 23 -2.72 17.24 28.77
CA THR A 23 -3.10 16.38 27.65
C THR A 23 -4.48 16.86 27.25
N GLU A 24 -4.57 17.60 26.15
CA GLU A 24 -5.87 17.90 25.57
C GLU A 24 -6.49 16.54 25.27
N ARG A 25 -7.62 16.28 25.93
CA ARG A 25 -8.41 15.10 25.64
C ARG A 25 -8.85 15.26 24.20
N GLU A 26 -8.20 14.53 23.31
CA GLU A 26 -8.59 14.41 21.91
C GLU A 26 -10.11 14.26 21.89
N ALA A 27 -10.79 15.22 21.27
CA ALA A 27 -12.23 15.14 21.11
C ALA A 27 -12.50 13.78 20.45
N PRO A 28 -13.54 13.02 20.88
CA PRO A 28 -13.82 11.73 20.28
C PRO A 28 -13.95 11.96 18.78
N ILE A 29 -12.99 11.42 18.01
CA ILE A 29 -13.11 11.31 16.57
C ILE A 29 -14.48 10.70 16.37
N LYS A 30 -15.38 11.42 15.68
CA LYS A 30 -16.65 10.88 15.17
C LYS A 30 -16.36 9.45 14.75
N ALA A 31 -17.13 8.46 15.22
CA ALA A 31 -16.93 7.05 14.88
C ALA A 31 -16.45 6.95 13.42
N ARG A 32 -15.23 6.44 13.22
CA ARG A 32 -14.54 6.41 11.91
C ARG A 32 -15.55 5.98 10.86
N SER A 33 -15.86 6.85 9.90
CA SER A 33 -16.99 6.64 8.98
C SER A 33 -16.78 5.42 8.07
N LEU A 34 -15.52 5.02 7.86
CA LEU A 34 -15.13 3.81 7.16
C LEU A 34 -14.03 3.03 7.89
N PRO A 35 -14.11 1.69 7.95
CA PRO A 35 -13.04 0.87 8.48
C PRO A 35 -11.82 0.90 7.56
N ALA A 36 -10.61 1.05 8.11
CA ALA A 36 -9.40 0.97 7.32
C ALA A 36 -9.27 -0.41 6.64
N VAL A 37 -8.85 -0.41 5.37
CA VAL A 37 -8.56 -1.61 4.60
C VAL A 37 -7.17 -2.12 4.95
N SER A 38 -7.04 -3.45 5.06
CA SER A 38 -5.77 -4.16 5.27
C SER A 38 -5.60 -5.27 4.23
N ALA A 39 -4.36 -5.67 3.97
CA ALA A 39 -4.03 -6.81 3.11
C ALA A 39 -3.66 -8.02 3.97
N SER A 40 -4.25 -9.18 3.69
CA SER A 40 -3.88 -10.45 4.34
C SER A 40 -4.30 -11.63 3.47
N GLY A 41 -3.47 -12.67 3.43
CA GLY A 41 -3.65 -13.73 2.45
C GLY A 41 -3.44 -13.18 1.04
N ASN A 42 -4.35 -13.55 0.13
CA ASN A 42 -4.41 -12.97 -1.23
C ASN A 42 -5.59 -12.01 -1.41
N ALA A 43 -6.09 -11.37 -0.35
CA ALA A 43 -7.21 -10.45 -0.43
C ALA A 43 -7.07 -9.22 0.49
N PHE A 44 -7.90 -8.21 0.19
CA PHE A 44 -8.10 -7.06 1.07
C PHE A 44 -9.27 -7.32 2.03
N TRP A 45 -9.19 -6.70 3.21
CA TRP A 45 -10.16 -6.87 4.29
C TRP A 45 -10.48 -5.54 4.96
N ALA A 46 -11.76 -5.31 5.22
CA ALA A 46 -12.27 -4.17 5.95
C ALA A 46 -13.21 -4.67 7.05
N ASN A 47 -12.89 -4.39 8.32
CA ASN A 47 -13.66 -4.87 9.48
C ASN A 47 -13.90 -6.41 9.50
N GLY A 48 -12.94 -7.19 9.01
CA GLY A 48 -13.02 -8.65 8.95
C GLY A 48 -13.83 -9.21 7.77
N GLU A 49 -14.40 -8.35 6.92
CA GLU A 49 -15.08 -8.73 5.69
C GLU A 49 -14.18 -8.51 4.48
N ARG A 50 -14.35 -9.35 3.45
CA ARG A 50 -13.55 -9.23 2.23
C ARG A 50 -13.90 -7.92 1.51
N PHE A 51 -12.87 -7.14 1.20
CA PHE A 51 -12.99 -5.93 0.42
C PHE A 51 -12.66 -6.22 -1.04
N TYR A 52 -13.64 -6.03 -1.93
CA TYR A 52 -13.42 -6.06 -3.38
C TYR A 52 -13.26 -4.62 -3.87
N VAL A 53 -12.17 -4.35 -4.58
CA VAL A 53 -11.95 -3.09 -5.31
C VAL A 53 -12.96 -3.06 -6.45
N ARG A 54 -13.91 -2.13 -6.39
CA ARG A 54 -14.92 -1.89 -7.41
C ARG A 54 -14.91 -0.41 -7.72
N GLY A 55 -13.93 -0.01 -8.51
CA GLY A 55 -13.52 1.38 -8.59
C GLY A 55 -13.55 1.98 -9.99
N ILE A 56 -13.08 3.23 -10.04
CA ILE A 56 -12.91 4.01 -11.26
C ILE A 56 -11.67 4.88 -11.13
N ASP A 57 -10.94 5.05 -12.21
CA ASP A 57 -9.79 5.94 -12.27
C ASP A 57 -10.26 7.40 -12.39
N TYR A 58 -9.71 8.27 -11.54
CA TYR A 58 -10.17 9.64 -11.36
C TYR A 58 -9.01 10.63 -11.43
N GLN A 59 -8.78 11.16 -12.64
CA GLN A 59 -7.79 12.19 -12.88
C GLN A 59 -8.30 13.21 -13.91
N PRO A 60 -9.28 14.07 -13.56
CA PRO A 60 -9.80 15.08 -14.47
C PRO A 60 -8.70 15.91 -15.14
N GLY A 61 -8.71 15.94 -16.46
CA GLY A 61 -7.68 16.56 -17.26
C GLY A 61 -6.57 15.61 -17.73
N GLY A 62 -6.57 14.36 -17.28
CA GLY A 62 -5.54 13.36 -17.54
C GLY A 62 -4.32 13.50 -16.65
N SER A 63 -3.58 12.40 -16.45
CA SER A 63 -2.36 12.36 -15.64
C SER A 63 -1.26 13.30 -16.13
N SER A 64 -1.24 13.62 -17.43
CA SER A 64 -0.28 14.53 -18.04
C SER A 64 -0.47 16.00 -17.64
N LYS A 65 -1.68 16.43 -17.25
CA LYS A 65 -1.92 17.80 -16.77
C LYS A 65 -1.41 18.03 -15.35
N ASN A 66 -1.12 16.95 -14.61
CA ASN A 66 -0.55 16.99 -13.27
C ASN A 66 -1.32 17.93 -12.32
N VAL A 67 -2.64 17.73 -12.22
CA VAL A 67 -3.55 18.48 -11.35
C VAL A 67 -4.04 17.55 -10.24
N ASP A 68 -4.19 18.05 -9.03
CA ASP A 68 -4.80 17.30 -7.94
C ASP A 68 -6.31 17.60 -7.84
N PRO A 69 -7.21 16.64 -8.14
CA PRO A 69 -8.65 16.85 -8.01
C PRO A 69 -9.16 16.78 -6.56
N LEU A 70 -8.37 16.26 -5.62
CA LEU A 70 -8.70 16.15 -4.20
C LEU A 70 -8.21 17.34 -3.36
N ALA A 71 -7.38 18.21 -3.92
CA ALA A 71 -6.98 19.47 -3.30
C ALA A 71 -7.98 20.62 -3.55
N ASP A 72 -8.98 20.42 -4.42
CA ASP A 72 -10.03 21.40 -4.74
C ASP A 72 -11.42 20.84 -4.41
N THR A 73 -12.06 21.43 -3.40
CA THR A 73 -13.37 21.00 -2.90
C THR A 73 -14.51 21.26 -3.88
N THR A 74 -14.31 22.16 -4.84
CA THR A 74 -15.27 22.38 -5.94
C THR A 74 -15.21 21.22 -6.94
N ILE A 75 -14.01 20.69 -7.21
CA ILE A 75 -13.80 19.57 -8.14
C ILE A 75 -14.29 18.27 -7.51
N CYS A 76 -13.77 17.89 -6.33
CA CYS A 76 -14.16 16.64 -5.69
C CYS A 76 -15.65 16.64 -5.30
N GLY A 77 -16.18 17.76 -4.81
CA GLY A 77 -17.59 17.88 -4.39
C GLY A 77 -18.58 17.77 -5.55
N ARG A 78 -18.16 18.15 -6.77
CA ARG A 78 -18.95 17.96 -8.00
C ARG A 78 -19.04 16.48 -8.40
N ASP A 79 -17.95 15.74 -8.27
CA ASP A 79 -17.81 14.38 -8.81
C ASP A 79 -18.17 13.27 -7.82
N ILE A 80 -17.95 13.46 -6.52
CA ILE A 80 -18.29 12.46 -5.49
C ILE A 80 -19.76 11.99 -5.55
N PRO A 81 -20.76 12.86 -5.77
CA PRO A 81 -22.13 12.42 -5.99
C PRO A 81 -22.30 11.47 -7.19
N LYS A 82 -21.49 11.62 -8.25
CA LYS A 82 -21.50 10.72 -9.41
C LYS A 82 -20.89 9.37 -9.07
N PHE A 83 -19.82 9.33 -8.29
CA PHE A 83 -19.26 8.05 -7.82
C PHE A 83 -20.27 7.24 -7.00
N LYS A 84 -21.02 7.91 -6.11
CA LYS A 84 -22.11 7.26 -5.35
C LYS A 84 -23.20 6.73 -6.27
N ASP A 85 -23.55 7.49 -7.31
CA ASP A 85 -24.58 7.10 -8.27
C ASP A 85 -24.14 5.92 -9.17
N LEU A 86 -22.85 5.86 -9.53
CA LEU A 86 -22.23 4.72 -10.22
C LEU A 86 -22.13 3.47 -9.34
N GLY A 87 -22.10 3.64 -8.00
CA GLY A 87 -21.96 2.55 -7.04
C GLY A 87 -20.53 2.06 -6.85
N VAL A 88 -19.53 2.88 -7.20
CA VAL A 88 -18.12 2.56 -6.94
C VAL A 88 -17.77 2.74 -5.46
N ASN A 89 -16.81 1.94 -4.98
CA ASN A 89 -16.30 2.05 -3.61
C ASN A 89 -14.85 2.54 -3.54
N THR A 90 -14.19 2.71 -4.68
CA THR A 90 -12.77 3.06 -4.75
C THR A 90 -12.54 4.01 -5.91
N ILE A 91 -11.70 5.02 -5.71
CA ILE A 91 -11.11 5.81 -6.80
C ILE A 91 -9.59 5.64 -6.78
N ARG A 92 -8.96 5.76 -7.94
CA ARG A 92 -7.50 5.92 -8.05
C ARG A 92 -7.17 7.31 -8.55
N VAL A 93 -6.20 7.96 -7.91
CA VAL A 93 -5.70 9.29 -8.29
C VAL A 93 -4.20 9.19 -8.54
N TYR A 94 -3.76 9.71 -9.70
CA TYR A 94 -2.40 9.52 -10.24
C TYR A 94 -1.46 10.66 -9.86
N SER A 95 -1.99 11.84 -9.55
CA SER A 95 -1.24 13.04 -9.15
C SER A 95 -1.88 13.69 -7.94
N LEU A 96 -1.17 13.65 -6.80
CA LEU A 96 -1.58 14.30 -5.55
C LEU A 96 -0.56 15.38 -5.15
N ASP A 97 -1.04 16.57 -4.80
CA ASP A 97 -0.25 17.71 -4.38
C ASP A 97 0.00 17.63 -2.87
N ASN A 98 1.09 16.97 -2.49
CA ASN A 98 1.53 16.83 -1.10
C ASN A 98 1.91 18.15 -0.38
N SER A 99 1.70 19.32 -1.00
CA SER A 99 1.77 20.64 -0.35
C SER A 99 0.40 21.22 0.05
N LYS A 100 -0.69 20.51 -0.25
CA LYS A 100 -2.08 20.95 -0.02
C LYS A 100 -2.78 20.12 1.06
N ASP A 101 -3.87 20.67 1.59
CA ASP A 101 -4.77 20.00 2.53
C ASP A 101 -5.85 19.24 1.75
N HIS A 102 -6.04 17.96 2.06
CA HIS A 102 -7.04 17.10 1.39
C HIS A 102 -8.21 16.74 2.30
N LYS A 103 -8.26 17.32 3.50
CA LYS A 103 -9.13 16.84 4.58
C LYS A 103 -10.59 16.86 4.19
N GLU A 104 -11.04 17.92 3.51
CA GLU A 104 -12.45 18.05 3.15
C GLU A 104 -12.84 17.05 2.06
N CYS A 105 -12.05 16.88 0.99
CA CYS A 105 -12.34 15.90 -0.06
C CYS A 105 -12.25 14.46 0.45
N MET A 106 -11.24 14.14 1.27
CA MET A 106 -11.11 12.82 1.88
C MET A 106 -12.28 12.50 2.82
N GLN A 107 -12.78 13.50 3.57
CA GLN A 107 -13.99 13.34 4.39
C GLN A 107 -15.24 13.13 3.52
N GLN A 108 -15.41 13.87 2.42
CA GLN A 108 -16.54 13.69 1.51
C GLN A 108 -16.52 12.29 0.85
N LEU A 109 -15.35 11.79 0.46
CA LEU A 109 -15.17 10.42 -0.01
C LEU A 109 -15.55 9.41 1.07
N ALA A 110 -15.10 9.62 2.31
CA ALA A 110 -15.41 8.72 3.41
C ALA A 110 -16.92 8.70 3.74
N ASP A 111 -17.57 9.86 3.75
CA ASP A 111 -19.03 9.99 3.93
C ASP A 111 -19.82 9.36 2.75
N ALA A 112 -19.18 9.24 1.60
CA ALA A 112 -19.72 8.57 0.41
C ALA A 112 -19.46 7.05 0.40
N GLY A 113 -18.65 6.52 1.31
CA GLY A 113 -18.26 5.11 1.30
C GLY A 113 -17.13 4.77 0.33
N ILE A 114 -16.34 5.77 -0.07
CA ILE A 114 -15.33 5.67 -1.13
C ILE A 114 -13.93 5.74 -0.54
N TYR A 115 -13.09 4.81 -0.99
CA TYR A 115 -11.68 4.72 -0.67
C TYR A 115 -10.79 5.29 -1.78
N LEU A 116 -9.58 5.68 -1.41
CA LEU A 116 -8.55 6.18 -2.30
C LEU A 116 -7.44 5.14 -2.47
N VAL A 117 -7.11 4.81 -3.72
CA VAL A 117 -5.80 4.28 -4.12
C VAL A 117 -4.97 5.46 -4.62
N ALA A 118 -3.84 5.72 -3.98
CA ALA A 118 -3.02 6.89 -4.25
C ALA A 118 -1.69 6.48 -4.91
N ASP A 119 -1.42 6.99 -6.10
CA ASP A 119 -0.07 6.97 -6.64
C ASP A 119 0.77 8.01 -5.86
N VAL A 120 1.90 7.59 -5.27
CA VAL A 120 2.80 8.53 -4.57
C VAL A 120 3.76 9.25 -5.51
N ASN A 121 3.67 8.93 -6.80
CA ASN A 121 4.47 9.46 -7.89
C ASN A 121 3.69 10.53 -8.64
N ASN A 122 4.39 11.35 -9.41
CA ASN A 122 3.79 12.21 -10.42
C ASN A 122 4.79 12.45 -11.57
N PRO A 123 4.41 13.14 -12.67
CA PRO A 123 5.29 13.37 -13.81
C PRO A 123 6.65 14.03 -13.47
N LEU A 124 6.74 14.80 -12.38
CA LEU A 124 7.99 15.46 -11.96
C LEU A 124 8.77 14.65 -10.91
N TYR A 125 8.08 13.82 -10.12
CA TYR A 125 8.65 13.02 -9.04
C TYR A 125 8.31 11.54 -9.24
N SER A 126 9.20 10.84 -9.95
CA SER A 126 9.03 9.44 -10.33
C SER A 126 10.37 8.81 -10.69
N ILE A 127 10.43 7.47 -10.68
CA ILE A 127 11.52 6.73 -11.29
C ILE A 127 11.48 6.91 -12.81
N ASN A 128 12.59 7.37 -13.38
CA ASN A 128 12.73 7.53 -14.82
C ASN A 128 13.05 6.17 -15.45
N ARG A 129 12.13 5.65 -16.28
CA ARG A 129 12.33 4.36 -16.95
C ARG A 129 13.55 4.30 -17.86
N ALA A 130 13.98 5.44 -18.42
CA ALA A 130 15.12 5.52 -19.33
C ALA A 130 16.46 5.65 -18.61
N ASP A 131 16.46 6.15 -17.37
CA ASP A 131 17.67 6.36 -16.57
C ASP A 131 17.33 6.26 -15.07
N PRO A 132 17.12 5.02 -14.55
CA PRO A 132 16.51 4.85 -13.24
C PRO A 132 17.43 5.22 -12.07
N HIS A 133 18.74 5.02 -12.22
CA HIS A 133 19.72 5.30 -11.16
C HIS A 133 19.70 6.76 -10.65
N PRO A 134 19.88 7.80 -11.50
CA PRO A 134 19.82 9.19 -11.06
C PRO A 134 18.44 9.60 -10.52
N SER A 135 17.37 8.93 -10.91
CA SER A 135 16.00 9.28 -10.51
C SER A 135 15.60 8.78 -9.11
N TYR A 136 16.32 7.80 -8.57
CA TYR A 136 16.15 7.33 -7.20
C TYR A 136 17.11 8.06 -6.26
N ASN A 137 16.66 9.21 -5.76
CA ASN A 137 17.44 10.14 -4.95
C ASN A 137 16.62 10.71 -3.78
N ALA A 138 17.27 11.48 -2.90
CA ALA A 138 16.63 12.04 -1.72
C ALA A 138 15.47 13.02 -2.03
N VAL A 139 15.53 13.78 -3.12
CA VAL A 139 14.47 14.72 -3.51
C VAL A 139 13.20 13.96 -3.91
N TYR A 140 13.36 12.86 -4.65
CA TYR A 140 12.25 11.98 -4.99
C TYR A 140 11.62 11.35 -3.74
N LEU A 141 12.44 10.74 -2.87
CA LEU A 141 11.93 10.09 -1.67
C LEU A 141 11.27 11.06 -0.70
N GLN A 142 11.75 12.31 -0.62
CA GLN A 142 11.09 13.36 0.17
C GLN A 142 9.66 13.62 -0.32
N SER A 143 9.45 13.72 -1.64
CA SER A 143 8.12 13.87 -2.23
C SER A 143 7.21 12.67 -1.92
N VAL A 144 7.73 11.44 -2.09
CA VAL A 144 7.01 10.20 -1.77
C VAL A 144 6.60 10.16 -0.30
N PHE A 145 7.51 10.49 0.61
CA PHE A 145 7.27 10.48 2.05
C PHE A 145 6.30 11.58 2.49
N ALA A 146 6.32 12.75 1.86
CA ALA A 146 5.34 13.82 2.11
C ALA A 146 3.93 13.38 1.72
N THR A 147 3.78 12.70 0.57
CA THR A 147 2.49 12.11 0.17
C THR A 147 2.01 11.06 1.18
N ILE A 148 2.91 10.22 1.70
CA ILE A 148 2.56 9.24 2.74
C ILE A 148 2.08 9.93 4.02
N GLU A 149 2.78 10.97 4.51
CA GLU A 149 2.36 11.70 5.71
C GLU A 149 0.97 12.32 5.54
N GLU A 150 0.71 12.92 4.38
CA GLU A 150 -0.59 13.54 4.11
C GLU A 150 -1.71 12.51 4.06
N PHE A 151 -1.51 11.37 3.39
CA PHE A 151 -2.63 10.46 3.11
C PHE A 151 -2.77 9.27 4.06
N ALA A 152 -1.72 8.87 4.80
CA ALA A 152 -1.80 7.73 5.72
C ALA A 152 -2.75 7.98 6.91
N GLN A 153 -3.00 9.24 7.26
CA GLN A 153 -3.89 9.62 8.36
C GLN A 153 -5.37 9.34 8.09
N TYR A 154 -5.80 9.27 6.82
CA TYR A 154 -7.20 9.02 6.46
C TYR A 154 -7.48 7.52 6.42
N ASP A 155 -8.49 7.03 7.15
CA ASP A 155 -8.83 5.59 7.16
C ASP A 155 -9.26 5.07 5.79
N ASN A 156 -9.82 5.94 4.93
CA ASN A 156 -10.23 5.59 3.58
C ASN A 156 -9.11 5.68 2.54
N THR A 157 -7.86 5.93 2.91
CA THR A 157 -6.72 5.65 2.02
C THR A 157 -6.45 4.13 2.06
N LEU A 158 -6.86 3.44 1.00
CA LEU A 158 -6.82 1.99 0.85
C LEU A 158 -5.41 1.48 0.57
N ALA A 159 -4.71 2.10 -0.39
CA ALA A 159 -3.42 1.63 -0.85
C ALA A 159 -2.57 2.75 -1.45
N PHE A 160 -1.25 2.54 -1.46
CA PHE A 160 -0.31 3.34 -2.22
C PHE A 160 0.33 2.54 -3.37
N PHE A 161 0.49 3.18 -4.53
CA PHE A 161 1.32 2.66 -5.61
C PHE A 161 2.72 3.27 -5.58
N SER A 162 3.75 2.44 -5.39
CA SER A 162 5.17 2.85 -5.44
C SER A 162 5.67 3.18 -6.85
N GLY A 163 4.94 2.74 -7.88
CA GLY A 163 5.20 3.06 -9.28
C GLY A 163 4.05 2.61 -10.17
N ASN A 164 3.97 3.20 -11.36
CA ASN A 164 2.99 2.88 -12.39
C ASN A 164 3.69 2.64 -13.73
N GLU A 165 3.60 1.42 -14.26
CA GLU A 165 4.13 1.00 -15.58
C GLU A 165 5.56 1.47 -15.85
N VAL A 166 6.43 1.45 -14.84
CA VAL A 166 7.85 1.83 -14.99
C VAL A 166 8.58 0.76 -15.80
N ILE A 167 8.32 -0.51 -15.47
CA ILE A 167 8.65 -1.67 -16.30
C ILE A 167 7.59 -1.79 -17.40
N HIS A 168 8.02 -1.85 -18.65
CA HIS A 168 7.16 -1.87 -19.84
C HIS A 168 7.68 -2.91 -20.87
N ASP A 169 7.33 -2.76 -22.15
CA ASP A 169 7.62 -3.68 -23.25
C ASP A 169 9.09 -3.76 -23.66
N ASP A 170 9.84 -2.67 -23.52
CA ASP A 170 11.29 -2.66 -23.77
C ASP A 170 12.05 -3.45 -22.69
N PRO A 171 12.89 -4.46 -23.05
CA PRO A 171 13.61 -5.28 -22.06
C PRO A 171 14.48 -4.49 -21.08
N GLU A 172 15.05 -3.37 -21.52
CA GLU A 172 15.88 -2.49 -20.68
C GLU A 172 15.08 -1.83 -19.55
N THR A 173 13.76 -1.66 -19.71
CA THR A 173 12.91 -1.11 -18.64
C THR A 173 12.81 -2.05 -17.44
N THR A 174 13.12 -3.34 -17.59
CA THR A 174 13.19 -4.27 -16.45
C THR A 174 14.26 -3.85 -15.43
N LEU A 175 15.31 -3.14 -15.85
CA LEU A 175 16.35 -2.59 -14.96
C LEU A 175 15.82 -1.56 -13.96
N THR A 176 14.59 -1.08 -14.13
CA THR A 176 13.91 -0.19 -13.18
C THR A 176 13.35 -0.95 -11.97
N ALA A 177 13.13 -2.27 -12.07
CA ALA A 177 12.46 -3.07 -11.05
C ALA A 177 13.12 -2.98 -9.66
N PRO A 178 14.46 -3.03 -9.52
CA PRO A 178 15.12 -2.87 -8.22
C PRO A 178 14.82 -1.53 -7.55
N TYR A 179 14.71 -0.45 -8.34
CA TYR A 179 14.44 0.89 -7.83
C TYR A 179 13.00 1.02 -7.35
N VAL A 180 12.02 0.54 -8.13
CA VAL A 180 10.61 0.53 -7.71
C VAL A 180 10.44 -0.32 -6.43
N LYS A 181 11.13 -1.45 -6.34
CA LYS A 181 11.12 -2.31 -5.15
C LYS A 181 11.80 -1.65 -3.94
N ALA A 182 12.87 -0.88 -4.16
CA ALA A 182 13.49 -0.06 -3.13
C ALA A 182 12.55 1.05 -2.63
N VAL A 183 11.78 1.68 -3.52
CA VAL A 183 10.72 2.63 -3.14
C VAL A 183 9.66 1.95 -2.28
N THR A 184 9.16 0.77 -2.66
CA THR A 184 8.23 -0.01 -1.83
C THR A 184 8.79 -0.26 -0.43
N ARG A 185 10.05 -0.71 -0.34
CA ARG A 185 10.75 -0.92 0.94
C ARG A 185 10.76 0.36 1.80
N ASP A 186 11.16 1.46 1.18
CA ASP A 186 11.39 2.72 1.88
C ASP A 186 10.07 3.35 2.35
N MET A 187 9.00 3.25 1.56
CA MET A 187 7.65 3.67 1.95
C MET A 187 7.17 2.91 3.19
N LYS A 188 7.32 1.58 3.20
CA LYS A 188 6.92 0.72 4.32
C LYS A 188 7.73 1.03 5.58
N ASN A 189 9.05 1.15 5.43
CA ASN A 189 9.94 1.49 6.54
C ASN A 189 9.70 2.91 7.08
N TYR A 190 9.36 3.88 6.22
CA TYR A 190 9.03 5.24 6.62
C TYR A 190 7.74 5.28 7.46
N MET A 191 6.67 4.60 7.01
CA MET A 191 5.45 4.50 7.82
C MET A 191 5.73 3.86 9.19
N ALA A 192 6.55 2.80 9.23
CA ALA A 192 6.92 2.13 10.47
C ALA A 192 7.76 3.03 11.40
N SER A 193 8.78 3.72 10.88
CA SER A 193 9.66 4.58 11.70
C SER A 193 8.94 5.80 12.26
N ARG A 194 7.94 6.30 11.52
CA ARG A 194 7.14 7.48 11.88
C ARG A 194 5.88 7.13 12.66
N GLY A 195 5.58 5.85 12.88
CA GLY A 195 4.39 5.40 13.61
C GLY A 195 3.09 5.74 12.88
N LEU A 196 3.13 5.84 11.55
CA LEU A 196 1.95 6.08 10.72
C LEU A 196 1.11 4.80 10.60
N ARG A 197 -0.15 4.96 10.18
CA ARG A 197 -0.97 3.79 9.82
C ARG A 197 -0.29 3.04 8.68
N HIS A 198 -0.19 1.73 8.81
CA HIS A 198 0.36 0.87 7.76
C HIS A 198 -0.66 0.72 6.63
N VAL A 199 -0.57 1.60 5.64
CA VAL A 199 -1.32 1.51 4.38
C VAL A 199 -0.63 0.47 3.48
N PRO A 200 -1.34 -0.50 2.89
CA PRO A 200 -0.76 -1.41 1.91
C PRO A 200 0.00 -0.67 0.79
N VAL A 201 1.21 -1.12 0.46
CA VAL A 201 2.03 -0.57 -0.64
C VAL A 201 2.23 -1.63 -1.72
N GLY A 202 1.93 -1.27 -2.97
CA GLY A 202 2.06 -2.17 -4.12
C GLY A 202 2.55 -1.46 -5.37
N TYR A 203 2.52 -2.18 -6.48
CA TYR A 203 2.96 -1.69 -7.79
C TYR A 203 1.84 -1.88 -8.82
N SER A 204 1.65 -0.90 -9.71
CA SER A 204 0.76 -0.96 -10.87
C SER A 204 1.60 -1.27 -12.11
N ALA A 205 1.52 -2.49 -12.63
CA ALA A 205 2.31 -2.93 -13.77
C ALA A 205 1.54 -2.80 -15.10
N ALA A 206 2.28 -2.77 -16.21
CA ALA A 206 1.70 -2.97 -17.54
C ALA A 206 1.43 -4.47 -17.79
N ASP A 207 0.38 -4.82 -18.55
CA ASP A 207 0.15 -6.21 -19.00
C ASP A 207 1.01 -6.57 -20.22
N VAL A 208 2.32 -6.69 -20.00
CA VAL A 208 3.28 -7.12 -21.02
C VAL A 208 3.48 -8.63 -20.92
N ALA A 209 3.04 -9.37 -21.94
CA ALA A 209 3.01 -10.83 -21.92
C ALA A 209 4.39 -11.45 -21.63
N GLU A 210 5.46 -10.83 -22.11
CA GLU A 210 6.85 -11.27 -22.05
C GLU A 210 7.43 -11.19 -20.63
N ASN A 211 6.98 -10.24 -19.80
CA ASN A 211 7.59 -9.96 -18.49
C ASN A 211 6.60 -9.89 -17.31
N ARG A 212 5.29 -10.00 -17.54
CA ARG A 212 4.26 -9.89 -16.48
C ARG A 212 4.49 -10.87 -15.34
N MET A 213 4.78 -12.13 -15.63
CA MET A 213 4.96 -13.14 -14.58
C MET A 213 6.26 -12.92 -13.81
N GLN A 214 7.31 -12.48 -14.49
CA GLN A 214 8.58 -12.13 -13.87
C GLN A 214 8.43 -10.89 -12.99
N SER A 215 7.73 -9.86 -13.46
CA SER A 215 7.39 -8.66 -12.69
C SER A 215 6.61 -9.02 -11.42
N ALA A 216 5.52 -9.78 -11.55
CA ALA A 216 4.75 -10.23 -10.40
C ALA A 216 5.60 -11.03 -9.41
N ALA A 217 6.30 -12.07 -9.88
CA ALA A 217 7.17 -12.87 -9.03
C ALA A 217 8.24 -12.01 -8.33
N TYR A 218 8.83 -11.03 -9.02
CA TYR A 218 9.84 -10.14 -8.46
C TYR A 218 9.30 -9.28 -7.32
N PHE A 219 8.13 -8.67 -7.48
CA PHE A 219 7.54 -7.83 -6.43
C PHE A 219 7.00 -8.64 -5.23
N ASN A 220 6.79 -9.95 -5.38
CA ASN A 220 6.46 -10.85 -4.26
C ASN A 220 7.63 -11.74 -3.76
N CYS A 221 8.85 -11.57 -4.24
CA CYS A 221 9.99 -12.35 -3.74
C CYS A 221 10.91 -11.53 -2.81
N GLY A 222 11.84 -12.18 -2.12
CA GLY A 222 12.81 -11.51 -1.25
C GLY A 222 12.28 -11.25 0.16
N SER A 223 12.84 -10.25 0.84
CA SER A 223 12.51 -9.92 2.24
C SER A 223 11.16 -9.24 2.39
N ASP A 224 10.50 -9.45 3.53
CA ASP A 224 9.13 -8.96 3.78
C ASP A 224 9.01 -7.44 3.82
N ASP A 225 10.09 -6.73 4.13
CA ASP A 225 10.14 -5.27 4.12
C ASP A 225 10.12 -4.70 2.70
N ALA A 226 10.72 -5.40 1.73
CA ALA A 226 10.81 -4.97 0.34
C ALA A 226 9.76 -5.61 -0.59
N ARG A 227 9.11 -6.70 -0.16
CA ARG A 227 7.95 -7.28 -0.87
C ARG A 227 6.78 -6.31 -0.85
N SER A 228 6.08 -6.22 -1.98
CA SER A 228 4.81 -5.51 -2.05
C SER A 228 3.77 -6.18 -1.15
N ASP A 229 2.81 -5.39 -0.66
CA ASP A 229 1.66 -5.90 0.09
C ASP A 229 0.54 -6.36 -0.84
N PHE A 230 0.58 -5.96 -2.11
CA PHE A 230 -0.31 -6.36 -3.20
C PHE A 230 0.36 -6.11 -4.56
N PHE A 231 -0.18 -6.70 -5.63
CA PHE A 231 0.28 -6.44 -7.00
C PHE A 231 -0.92 -6.09 -7.87
N ALA A 232 -0.85 -5.04 -8.67
CA ALA A 232 -1.90 -4.69 -9.61
C ALA A 232 -1.31 -4.51 -11.00
N PHE A 233 -2.15 -4.64 -12.02
CA PHE A 233 -1.73 -4.37 -13.38
C PHE A 233 -2.89 -3.91 -14.25
N ASN A 234 -2.53 -3.14 -15.29
CA ASN A 234 -3.45 -2.56 -16.25
C ASN A 234 -3.81 -3.61 -17.31
N ASP A 235 -5.08 -3.99 -17.40
CA ASP A 235 -5.54 -5.09 -18.25
C ASP A 235 -6.69 -4.65 -19.17
N TYR A 236 -6.37 -4.51 -20.46
CA TYR A 236 -7.31 -4.11 -21.51
C TYR A 236 -7.63 -5.26 -22.47
N SER A 237 -7.44 -6.51 -22.04
CA SER A 237 -7.62 -7.68 -22.92
C SER A 237 -9.09 -8.06 -23.18
N TRP A 238 -10.01 -7.60 -22.31
CA TRP A 238 -11.44 -7.76 -22.52
C TRP A 238 -12.02 -6.59 -23.31
N CYS A 239 -12.42 -6.80 -24.57
CA CYS A 239 -12.98 -5.78 -25.46
C CYS A 239 -14.39 -6.17 -25.92
N ASN A 240 -15.36 -6.13 -24.99
CA ASN A 240 -16.71 -6.71 -25.12
C ASN A 240 -16.69 -8.17 -25.60
N THR A 241 -15.81 -8.98 -25.01
CA THR A 241 -15.64 -10.40 -25.32
C THR A 241 -16.16 -11.27 -24.16
N ASN A 242 -15.49 -12.39 -23.87
CA ASN A 242 -15.79 -13.26 -22.74
C ASN A 242 -14.49 -13.67 -22.04
N PHE A 243 -14.63 -14.32 -20.88
CA PHE A 243 -13.54 -14.71 -19.98
C PHE A 243 -12.38 -15.47 -20.67
N LYS A 244 -12.68 -16.33 -21.64
CA LYS A 244 -11.66 -17.12 -22.36
C LYS A 244 -11.05 -16.34 -23.52
N GLU A 245 -11.85 -15.60 -24.27
CA GLU A 245 -11.34 -14.78 -25.37
C GLU A 245 -10.44 -13.64 -24.89
N ALA A 246 -10.73 -13.06 -23.72
CA ALA A 246 -9.85 -12.12 -23.05
C ALA A 246 -8.59 -12.78 -22.45
N GLY A 247 -8.53 -14.12 -22.41
CA GLY A 247 -7.44 -14.88 -21.80
C GLY A 247 -7.39 -14.78 -20.27
N TRP A 248 -8.47 -14.31 -19.62
CA TRP A 248 -8.53 -14.17 -18.17
C TRP A 248 -8.52 -15.52 -17.46
N ASP A 249 -9.01 -16.59 -18.09
CA ASP A 249 -8.88 -17.96 -17.59
C ASP A 249 -7.41 -18.39 -17.43
N VAL A 250 -6.57 -18.02 -18.40
CA VAL A 250 -5.12 -18.26 -18.34
C VAL A 250 -4.47 -17.39 -17.26
N LYS A 251 -4.88 -16.11 -17.13
CA LYS A 251 -4.35 -15.20 -16.11
C LYS A 251 -4.68 -15.70 -14.70
N VAL A 252 -5.94 -16.06 -14.42
CA VAL A 252 -6.35 -16.70 -13.17
C VAL A 252 -5.51 -17.93 -12.86
N LYS A 253 -5.32 -18.81 -13.84
CA LYS A 253 -4.48 -20.00 -13.64
C LYS A 253 -3.03 -19.64 -13.29
N ASN A 254 -2.45 -18.65 -13.95
CA ASN A 254 -1.07 -18.23 -13.73
C ASN A 254 -0.85 -17.54 -12.38
N PHE A 255 -1.87 -16.82 -11.88
CA PHE A 255 -1.83 -16.11 -10.59
C PHE A 255 -2.46 -16.90 -9.43
N THR A 256 -2.94 -18.12 -9.68
CA THR A 256 -3.36 -19.02 -8.61
C THR A 256 -2.18 -19.27 -7.67
N ASP A 257 -2.41 -19.17 -6.36
CA ASP A 257 -1.38 -19.29 -5.33
C ASP A 257 -0.28 -18.21 -5.40
N TYR A 258 -0.60 -17.00 -5.86
CA TYR A 258 0.36 -15.90 -5.89
C TYR A 258 0.77 -15.40 -4.49
N GLY A 259 -0.05 -15.60 -3.46
CA GLY A 259 0.29 -15.31 -2.06
C GLY A 259 0.13 -13.86 -1.60
N LEU A 260 -0.25 -12.94 -2.50
CA LEU A 260 -0.61 -11.54 -2.20
C LEU A 260 -1.92 -11.16 -2.91
N PRO A 261 -2.65 -10.12 -2.46
CA PRO A 261 -3.78 -9.57 -3.19
C PRO A 261 -3.38 -9.10 -4.59
N ILE A 262 -4.26 -9.39 -5.56
CA ILE A 262 -4.17 -8.87 -6.92
C ILE A 262 -5.47 -8.16 -7.28
N PHE A 263 -5.39 -7.05 -8.00
CA PHE A 263 -6.55 -6.44 -8.67
C PHE A 263 -6.13 -5.81 -10.00
N LEU A 264 -7.09 -5.55 -10.87
CA LEU A 264 -6.82 -4.80 -12.11
C LEU A 264 -6.76 -3.32 -11.77
N SER A 265 -5.57 -2.71 -11.84
CA SER A 265 -5.40 -1.28 -11.55
C SER A 265 -6.07 -0.40 -12.59
N GLU A 266 -6.27 -0.93 -13.79
CA GLU A 266 -7.07 -0.35 -14.87
C GLU A 266 -7.70 -1.49 -15.69
N TYR A 267 -8.94 -1.31 -16.14
CA TYR A 267 -9.58 -2.12 -17.18
C TYR A 267 -10.58 -1.28 -17.99
N GLY A 268 -11.08 -1.83 -19.10
CA GLY A 268 -12.16 -1.24 -19.87
C GLY A 268 -11.72 -0.86 -21.28
N CYS A 269 -11.37 -1.86 -22.09
CA CYS A 269 -10.98 -1.67 -23.49
C CYS A 269 -12.10 -0.99 -24.28
N ILE A 270 -11.76 0.07 -25.03
CA ILE A 270 -12.73 0.83 -25.86
C ILE A 270 -13.01 0.18 -27.22
N THR A 271 -12.27 -0.87 -27.60
CA THR A 271 -12.51 -1.60 -28.86
C THR A 271 -13.86 -2.31 -28.77
N ASN A 272 -14.70 -2.15 -29.80
CA ASN A 272 -16.08 -2.66 -29.87
C ASN A 272 -17.07 -1.99 -28.89
N GLY A 273 -16.73 -0.81 -28.35
CA GLY A 273 -17.51 -0.09 -27.33
C GLY A 273 -17.42 -0.75 -25.96
N ARG A 274 -18.09 -0.20 -24.94
CA ARG A 274 -18.10 -0.79 -23.58
C ARG A 274 -19.50 -1.00 -23.04
N ASP A 275 -19.84 -2.26 -22.77
CA ASP A 275 -21.04 -2.63 -22.01
C ASP A 275 -20.73 -3.02 -20.56
N PHE A 276 -19.44 -3.13 -20.22
CA PHE A 276 -18.90 -3.45 -18.91
C PHE A 276 -19.30 -4.84 -18.37
N ASN A 277 -19.60 -5.80 -19.25
CA ASN A 277 -19.88 -7.18 -18.84
C ASN A 277 -18.67 -7.89 -18.21
N GLU A 278 -17.44 -7.38 -18.36
CA GLU A 278 -16.27 -7.87 -17.63
C GLU A 278 -16.42 -7.82 -16.10
N ILE A 279 -17.33 -6.98 -15.58
CA ILE A 279 -17.67 -6.95 -14.15
C ILE A 279 -18.31 -8.27 -13.70
N GLU A 280 -19.05 -8.96 -14.58
CA GLU A 280 -19.57 -10.30 -14.31
C GLU A 280 -18.44 -11.27 -14.00
N ALA A 281 -17.40 -11.27 -14.84
CA ALA A 281 -16.24 -12.12 -14.66
C ALA A 281 -15.45 -11.71 -13.41
N LEU A 282 -15.19 -10.41 -13.21
CA LEU A 282 -14.48 -9.88 -12.03
C LEU A 282 -15.11 -10.30 -10.70
N MET A 283 -16.44 -10.41 -10.66
CA MET A 283 -17.20 -10.76 -9.45
C MET A 283 -17.64 -12.24 -9.40
N SER A 284 -17.17 -13.07 -10.34
CA SER A 284 -17.49 -14.50 -10.41
C SER A 284 -16.56 -15.36 -9.53
N ASP A 285 -17.00 -16.58 -9.20
CA ASP A 285 -16.16 -17.57 -8.51
C ASP A 285 -14.94 -18.00 -9.34
N GLU A 286 -14.97 -17.85 -10.66
CA GLU A 286 -13.83 -18.15 -11.54
C GLU A 286 -12.69 -17.16 -11.36
N MET A 287 -12.96 -15.92 -10.97
CA MET A 287 -11.95 -14.87 -10.85
C MET A 287 -11.65 -14.48 -9.40
N THR A 288 -12.66 -14.46 -8.53
CA THR A 288 -12.54 -13.92 -7.17
C THR A 288 -11.67 -14.75 -6.25
N SER A 289 -11.41 -16.04 -6.55
CA SER A 289 -10.43 -16.81 -5.75
C SER A 289 -8.99 -16.28 -5.88
N VAL A 290 -8.70 -15.50 -6.93
CA VAL A 290 -7.37 -14.94 -7.24
C VAL A 290 -7.36 -13.41 -7.21
N TYR A 291 -8.36 -12.77 -7.81
CA TYR A 291 -8.43 -11.32 -7.95
C TYR A 291 -9.39 -10.69 -6.93
N SER A 292 -9.06 -9.49 -6.50
CA SER A 292 -9.81 -8.64 -5.56
C SER A 292 -10.55 -7.51 -6.27
N GLY A 293 -10.92 -7.70 -7.54
CA GLY A 293 -11.66 -6.73 -8.36
C GLY A 293 -10.77 -5.86 -9.24
N GLY A 294 -11.18 -4.61 -9.47
CA GLY A 294 -10.43 -3.66 -10.31
C GLY A 294 -11.06 -2.26 -10.41
N LEU A 295 -10.39 -1.39 -11.16
CA LEU A 295 -10.83 -0.02 -11.45
C LEU A 295 -11.04 0.19 -12.94
N MET A 296 -12.18 0.78 -13.31
CA MET A 296 -12.49 1.12 -14.69
C MET A 296 -11.76 2.40 -15.10
N TYR A 297 -11.06 2.36 -16.23
CA TYR A 297 -10.36 3.50 -16.81
C TYR A 297 -11.25 4.15 -17.91
N GLU A 298 -11.67 5.40 -17.81
CA GLU A 298 -11.56 6.33 -16.68
C GLU A 298 -12.82 7.22 -16.55
N TYR A 299 -12.88 8.07 -15.52
CA TYR A 299 -14.03 8.92 -15.28
C TYR A 299 -14.23 10.01 -16.35
N SER A 300 -13.23 10.87 -16.57
CA SER A 300 -13.34 12.04 -17.44
C SER A 300 -12.93 11.76 -18.88
N MET A 301 -13.67 12.33 -19.82
CA MET A 301 -13.35 12.24 -21.25
C MET A 301 -12.14 13.12 -21.57
N GLU A 302 -11.05 12.47 -21.97
CA GLU A 302 -9.81 13.11 -22.41
C GLU A 302 -9.47 12.70 -23.86
N GLU A 303 -8.32 13.13 -24.38
CA GLU A 303 -7.90 12.87 -25.77
C GLU A 303 -7.78 11.37 -26.12
N ASN A 304 -7.66 10.51 -25.11
CA ASN A 304 -7.57 9.06 -25.23
C ASN A 304 -8.92 8.35 -25.49
N ASN A 305 -10.04 9.07 -25.34
CA ASN A 305 -11.42 8.58 -25.50
C ASN A 305 -11.90 7.52 -24.49
N TYR A 306 -11.31 7.46 -23.28
CA TYR A 306 -11.69 6.47 -22.25
C TYR A 306 -12.73 6.96 -21.24
N GLY A 307 -13.05 8.26 -21.22
CA GLY A 307 -13.98 8.81 -20.25
C GLY A 307 -15.41 8.33 -20.37
N ILE A 308 -16.15 8.36 -19.27
CA ILE A 308 -17.59 8.12 -19.25
C ILE A 308 -18.41 9.39 -18.96
N VAL A 309 -17.75 10.51 -18.67
CA VAL A 309 -18.37 11.83 -18.53
C VAL A 309 -17.60 12.91 -19.29
N GLU A 310 -18.30 13.94 -19.76
CA GLU A 310 -17.68 15.18 -20.22
C GLU A 310 -17.75 16.25 -19.12
N ILE A 311 -16.61 16.88 -18.81
CA ILE A 311 -16.51 17.90 -17.77
C ILE A 311 -16.38 19.27 -18.42
N ASN A 312 -17.39 20.11 -18.20
CA ASN A 312 -17.45 21.47 -18.72
C ASN A 312 -17.57 22.47 -17.55
N GLY A 313 -16.41 22.86 -17.00
CA GLY A 313 -16.34 23.66 -15.78
C GLY A 313 -16.95 22.90 -14.59
N ASN A 314 -18.02 23.43 -14.00
CA ASN A 314 -18.73 22.78 -12.90
C ASN A 314 -19.84 21.82 -13.36
N ASN A 315 -20.07 21.68 -14.66
CA ASN A 315 -21.06 20.75 -15.20
C ASN A 315 -20.41 19.41 -15.58
N VAL A 316 -21.08 18.31 -15.22
CA VAL A 316 -20.73 16.95 -15.63
C VAL A 316 -21.84 16.42 -16.51
N GLU A 317 -21.54 16.20 -17.79
CA GLU A 317 -22.42 15.53 -18.73
C GLU A 317 -22.15 14.04 -18.73
N GLU A 318 -23.17 13.24 -18.40
CA GLU A 318 -23.08 11.78 -18.41
C GLU A 318 -23.13 11.27 -19.85
N LEU A 319 -22.11 10.53 -20.28
CA LEU A 319 -22.11 9.88 -21.59
C LEU A 319 -22.86 8.55 -21.52
N LYS A 320 -23.10 7.94 -22.68
CA LYS A 320 -23.78 6.63 -22.78
C LYS A 320 -23.15 5.57 -21.87
N GLU A 321 -21.81 5.56 -21.80
CA GLU A 321 -21.07 4.56 -21.05
C GLU A 321 -21.17 4.74 -19.53
N TYR A 322 -21.51 5.93 -19.03
CA TYR A 322 -21.86 6.14 -17.62
C TYR A 322 -23.06 5.28 -17.21
N THR A 323 -24.12 5.30 -18.03
CA THR A 323 -25.31 4.48 -17.79
C THR A 323 -25.00 2.99 -17.93
N ASN A 324 -24.18 2.59 -18.89
CA ASN A 324 -23.76 1.19 -19.05
C ASN A 324 -23.00 0.70 -17.80
N PHE A 325 -22.01 1.46 -17.36
CA PHE A 325 -21.18 1.10 -16.21
C PHE A 325 -22.01 1.00 -14.93
N LYS A 326 -22.87 1.99 -14.65
CA LYS A 326 -23.82 1.98 -13.54
C LYS A 326 -24.70 0.73 -13.56
N ASN A 327 -25.26 0.38 -14.71
CA ASN A 327 -26.11 -0.79 -14.86
C ASN A 327 -25.33 -2.09 -14.62
N ALA A 328 -24.11 -2.21 -15.14
CA ALA A 328 -23.26 -3.39 -14.93
C ALA A 328 -22.85 -3.54 -13.46
N MET A 329 -22.47 -2.44 -12.78
CA MET A 329 -22.16 -2.43 -11.35
C MET A 329 -23.34 -2.88 -10.48
N SER A 330 -24.56 -2.49 -10.84
CA SER A 330 -25.78 -2.93 -10.16
C SER A 330 -26.13 -4.40 -10.48
N LYS A 331 -25.96 -4.81 -11.74
CA LYS A 331 -26.29 -6.16 -12.23
C LYS A 331 -25.38 -7.25 -11.63
N TYR A 332 -24.10 -6.93 -11.42
CA TYR A 332 -23.09 -7.87 -10.95
C TYR A 332 -22.50 -7.40 -9.59
N PRO A 333 -23.21 -7.63 -8.47
CA PRO A 333 -22.74 -7.23 -7.16
C PRO A 333 -21.50 -8.04 -6.72
N ALA A 334 -20.73 -7.49 -5.79
CA ALA A 334 -19.65 -8.23 -5.14
C ALA A 334 -20.19 -9.48 -4.44
N PRO A 335 -19.50 -10.63 -4.52
CA PRO A 335 -19.93 -11.82 -3.80
C PRO A 335 -19.71 -11.67 -2.30
N THR A 336 -20.48 -12.42 -1.52
CA THR A 336 -20.38 -12.44 -0.05
C THR A 336 -19.30 -13.42 0.43
N GLY A 337 -18.84 -13.25 1.67
CA GLY A 337 -17.83 -14.11 2.26
C GLY A 337 -16.44 -13.89 1.67
N SER A 338 -15.58 -14.91 1.77
CA SER A 338 -14.18 -14.79 1.34
C SER A 338 -13.99 -14.91 -0.17
N GLY A 339 -15.00 -15.27 -0.96
CA GLY A 339 -14.89 -15.48 -2.42
C GLY A 339 -13.73 -16.39 -2.84
N GLY A 340 -13.42 -17.42 -2.05
CA GLY A 340 -12.33 -18.35 -2.33
C GLY A 340 -10.91 -17.81 -2.04
N ALA A 341 -10.78 -16.63 -1.43
CA ALA A 341 -9.47 -16.09 -1.05
C ALA A 341 -8.73 -17.00 -0.06
N ALA A 342 -7.43 -17.16 -0.28
CA ALA A 342 -6.52 -17.82 0.64
C ALA A 342 -6.32 -16.98 1.90
N SER A 343 -6.22 -17.64 3.06
CA SER A 343 -6.07 -16.99 4.36
C SER A 343 -4.61 -16.71 4.75
N THR A 344 -3.64 -17.18 3.98
CA THR A 344 -2.21 -17.11 4.30
C THR A 344 -1.43 -16.39 3.22
N THR A 345 -0.62 -15.42 3.63
CA THR A 345 0.32 -14.71 2.76
C THR A 345 1.62 -15.51 2.65
N HIS A 346 2.22 -15.57 1.46
CA HIS A 346 3.55 -16.14 1.26
C HIS A 346 4.26 -15.49 0.07
N SER A 347 5.58 -15.64 0.04
CA SER A 347 6.41 -15.13 -1.05
C SER A 347 6.36 -16.03 -2.28
N ALA A 348 6.72 -15.44 -3.42
CA ALA A 348 7.05 -16.15 -4.64
C ALA A 348 8.56 -16.43 -4.71
N ALA A 349 8.95 -17.41 -5.52
CA ALA A 349 10.34 -17.56 -5.92
C ALA A 349 10.76 -16.37 -6.79
N CYS A 350 11.95 -15.81 -6.56
CA CYS A 350 12.44 -14.74 -7.42
C CYS A 350 12.68 -15.25 -8.85
N PRO A 351 12.33 -14.44 -9.89
CA PRO A 351 12.62 -14.79 -11.27
C PRO A 351 14.13 -14.87 -11.51
N THR A 352 14.55 -15.85 -12.32
CA THR A 352 15.92 -15.93 -12.83
C THR A 352 16.12 -14.93 -13.96
N SER A 353 17.30 -14.31 -14.02
CA SER A 353 17.60 -13.40 -15.12
C SER A 353 17.72 -14.14 -16.47
N ASP A 354 17.14 -13.53 -17.52
CA ASP A 354 17.24 -13.94 -18.91
C ASP A 354 17.17 -12.73 -19.86
N LYS A 355 16.93 -12.96 -21.16
CA LYS A 355 16.86 -11.89 -22.16
C LYS A 355 15.65 -10.96 -22.03
N LEU A 356 14.57 -11.44 -21.42
CA LEU A 356 13.31 -10.73 -21.18
C LEU A 356 13.25 -10.15 -19.75
N TRP A 357 14.10 -10.63 -18.84
CA TRP A 357 14.19 -10.19 -17.46
C TRP A 357 15.65 -9.99 -17.02
N GLN A 358 16.15 -8.77 -17.09
CA GLN A 358 17.58 -8.47 -16.88
C GLN A 358 17.92 -8.09 -15.43
N VAL A 359 17.13 -8.56 -14.46
CA VAL A 359 17.24 -8.12 -13.06
C VAL A 359 17.94 -9.17 -12.20
N ASP A 360 18.92 -8.73 -11.40
CA ASP A 360 19.45 -9.54 -10.29
C ASP A 360 18.46 -9.50 -9.11
N PRO A 361 17.85 -10.63 -8.73
CA PRO A 361 16.88 -10.66 -7.65
C PRO A 361 17.48 -10.59 -6.24
N THR A 362 18.81 -10.70 -6.11
CA THR A 362 19.47 -10.76 -4.80
C THR A 362 19.76 -9.39 -4.21
N SER A 363 19.62 -8.32 -5.01
CA SER A 363 20.07 -6.98 -4.66
C SER A 363 19.07 -5.91 -5.06
N ILE A 364 18.76 -5.00 -4.14
CA ILE A 364 18.06 -3.73 -4.43
C ILE A 364 18.90 -2.56 -3.93
N PRO A 365 18.82 -1.37 -4.56
CA PRO A 365 19.57 -0.18 -4.14
C PRO A 365 19.33 0.16 -2.67
N THR A 366 20.38 0.61 -1.98
CA THR A 366 20.25 1.20 -0.64
C THR A 366 19.51 2.53 -0.70
N MET A 367 18.85 2.93 0.39
CA MET A 367 18.27 4.27 0.46
C MET A 367 19.39 5.32 0.28
N PRO A 368 19.20 6.37 -0.54
CA PRO A 368 20.15 7.47 -0.65
C PRO A 368 20.46 8.08 0.73
N GLU A 369 21.74 8.34 1.02
CA GLU A 369 22.21 8.74 2.36
C GLU A 369 21.48 9.98 2.90
N LYS A 370 21.23 11.00 2.06
CA LYS A 370 20.47 12.18 2.54
C LYS A 370 18.99 11.92 2.76
N ALA A 371 18.42 10.84 2.22
CA ALA A 371 17.03 10.49 2.48
C ALA A 371 16.86 9.88 3.89
N GLU A 372 17.91 9.34 4.50
CA GLU A 372 17.85 8.73 5.83
C GLU A 372 17.38 9.71 6.92
N GLN A 373 17.65 11.01 6.76
CA GLN A 373 17.20 12.05 7.69
C GLN A 373 15.67 12.08 7.80
N TYR A 374 14.95 11.86 6.69
CA TYR A 374 13.49 11.91 6.66
C TYR A 374 12.86 10.82 7.52
N MET A 375 13.51 9.66 7.65
CA MET A 375 13.02 8.55 8.49
C MET A 375 12.85 8.97 9.96
N LYS A 376 13.60 9.98 10.42
CA LYS A 376 13.58 10.51 11.79
C LYS A 376 12.85 11.85 11.90
N GLU A 377 13.15 12.77 10.98
CA GLU A 377 12.70 14.16 11.04
C GLU A 377 11.33 14.37 10.40
N GLY A 378 10.94 13.46 9.51
CA GLY A 378 9.81 13.59 8.60
C GLY A 378 10.17 14.24 7.28
N ALA A 379 9.25 14.18 6.33
CA ALA A 379 9.49 14.65 4.97
C ALA A 379 9.57 16.18 4.89
N GLY A 380 8.99 16.87 5.88
CA GLY A 380 8.81 18.32 5.84
C GLY A 380 7.71 18.71 4.85
N GLU A 381 7.75 19.95 4.37
CA GLU A 381 6.82 20.42 3.35
C GLU A 381 7.08 19.71 2.02
N GLY A 382 6.05 19.06 1.47
CA GLY A 382 6.11 18.42 0.17
C GLY A 382 6.34 19.43 -0.96
N PRO A 383 7.01 19.04 -2.06
CA PRO A 383 7.33 19.96 -3.15
C PRO A 383 6.13 20.28 -4.05
N GLY A 384 4.99 19.60 -3.85
CA GLY A 384 3.79 19.73 -4.64
C GLY A 384 3.96 19.39 -6.12
N LEU A 385 2.96 19.77 -6.92
CA LEU A 385 2.92 19.42 -8.36
C LEU A 385 3.68 20.39 -9.27
N ASN A 386 4.20 21.49 -8.71
CA ASN A 386 4.87 22.58 -9.46
C ASN A 386 6.35 22.77 -9.06
N GLY A 387 6.92 21.85 -8.28
CA GLY A 387 8.32 21.92 -7.90
C GLY A 387 9.29 21.63 -9.05
N PRO A 388 10.62 21.64 -8.82
CA PRO A 388 11.63 21.50 -9.87
C PRO A 388 11.72 20.08 -10.48
N GLY A 389 11.10 19.08 -9.85
CA GLY A 389 11.22 17.67 -10.20
C GLY A 389 12.47 17.00 -9.63
N SER A 390 12.51 15.68 -9.69
CA SER A 390 13.56 14.87 -9.06
C SER A 390 14.36 13.99 -10.02
N GLN A 391 13.93 13.79 -11.27
CA GLN A 391 14.51 12.76 -12.14
C GLN A 391 16.02 12.90 -12.40
N THR A 392 16.57 14.11 -12.24
CA THR A 392 18.01 14.41 -12.34
C THR A 392 18.54 15.15 -11.13
N ALA A 393 17.76 15.24 -10.04
CA ALA A 393 18.24 15.74 -8.78
C ALA A 393 19.33 14.76 -8.30
N GLY A 394 20.59 15.20 -8.25
CA GLY A 394 21.69 14.34 -7.81
C GLY A 394 21.47 13.79 -6.39
N ASP A 395 22.45 13.04 -5.87
CA ASP A 395 22.34 12.31 -4.59
C ASP A 395 21.54 11.00 -4.66
N SER A 396 21.72 10.25 -5.74
CA SER A 396 21.28 8.85 -5.79
C SER A 396 22.06 7.98 -4.82
N ALA A 397 21.53 6.79 -4.55
CA ALA A 397 22.30 5.73 -3.90
C ALA A 397 23.66 5.53 -4.61
N SER A 398 24.69 5.14 -3.87
CA SER A 398 26.00 4.89 -4.47
C SER A 398 25.90 3.76 -5.51
N ASP A 399 26.49 3.96 -6.70
CA ASP A 399 26.54 2.92 -7.74
C ASP A 399 27.03 1.57 -7.17
N GLY A 400 26.17 0.56 -7.20
CA GLY A 400 26.49 -0.80 -6.75
C GLY A 400 26.34 -1.06 -5.24
N GLU A 401 25.94 -0.07 -4.44
CA GLU A 401 25.58 -0.31 -3.04
C GLU A 401 24.18 -0.91 -2.96
N THR A 402 24.12 -2.15 -2.52
CA THR A 402 22.86 -2.91 -2.47
C THR A 402 22.71 -3.55 -1.10
N THR A 403 21.48 -3.61 -0.60
CA THR A 403 21.17 -4.38 0.60
C THR A 403 20.55 -5.71 0.21
N GLY A 404 21.08 -6.79 0.80
CA GLY A 404 20.30 -8.00 0.96
C GLY A 404 19.22 -7.68 1.99
N GLY A 405 17.96 -7.68 1.57
CA GLY A 405 16.84 -7.20 2.36
C GLY A 405 16.85 -7.74 3.79
N ALA A 406 16.99 -6.84 4.76
CA ALA A 406 16.93 -7.19 6.17
C ALA A 406 15.46 -7.21 6.59
N ALA A 407 15.00 -8.31 7.15
CA ALA A 407 13.62 -8.43 7.63
C ALA A 407 13.29 -7.29 8.60
N SER A 408 12.36 -6.42 8.21
CA SER A 408 11.72 -5.49 9.14
C SER A 408 10.71 -6.28 9.99
N PRO A 409 10.66 -6.09 11.31
CA PRO A 409 9.73 -6.80 12.16
C PRO A 409 8.32 -6.29 11.88
N THR A 410 7.58 -6.97 11.00
CA THR A 410 6.14 -6.76 10.90
C THR A 410 5.48 -7.16 12.22
N ALA A 411 4.51 -6.33 12.61
CA ALA A 411 3.79 -6.39 13.87
C ALA A 411 3.06 -7.72 14.06
N SER A 412 3.72 -8.70 14.69
CA SER A 412 3.02 -9.78 15.37
C SER A 412 2.54 -9.28 16.74
N GLY A 413 1.25 -8.97 16.83
CA GLY A 413 0.44 -9.03 18.05
C GLY A 413 0.95 -8.28 19.27
N ALA A 414 0.23 -7.22 19.66
CA ALA A 414 0.29 -6.66 20.99
C ALA A 414 0.19 -7.78 22.07
N ARG A 415 1.33 -8.12 22.67
CA ARG A 415 1.40 -8.75 23.98
C ARG A 415 2.20 -7.83 24.88
N SER A 416 1.47 -7.15 25.76
CA SER A 416 2.03 -6.38 26.86
C SER A 416 2.84 -7.32 27.76
N SER A 417 4.17 -7.24 27.66
CA SER A 417 5.07 -7.78 28.67
C SER A 417 5.11 -6.79 29.85
N SER A 418 4.20 -6.97 30.82
CA SER A 418 4.34 -6.35 32.13
C SER A 418 5.03 -7.35 33.07
N SER A 419 6.25 -7.04 33.48
CA SER A 419 6.91 -7.68 34.62
C SER A 419 6.56 -6.94 35.91
N PRO A 420 6.51 -7.65 37.05
CA PRO A 420 5.67 -7.25 38.19
C PRO A 420 6.45 -6.38 39.18
N THR A 421 5.82 -5.30 39.64
CA THR A 421 6.13 -4.66 40.91
C THR A 421 5.02 -4.97 41.91
N GLY A 422 5.39 -5.71 42.96
CA GLY A 422 4.47 -6.10 44.02
C GLY A 422 4.07 -4.92 44.90
N SER A 423 2.81 -4.90 45.30
CA SER A 423 2.41 -4.55 46.66
C SER A 423 1.06 -5.22 46.96
N GLY A 424 0.95 -5.80 48.15
CA GLY A 424 -0.19 -6.62 48.55
C GLY A 424 -1.33 -5.82 49.16
N ASN A 425 -2.56 -6.30 49.01
CA ASN A 425 -3.39 -6.77 50.12
C ASN A 425 -4.84 -7.05 49.68
N ALA A 426 -5.40 -8.10 50.30
CA ALA A 426 -6.82 -8.38 50.59
C ALA A 426 -7.76 -8.90 49.47
N ALA A 427 -8.36 -10.04 49.78
CA ALA A 427 -9.36 -10.85 49.07
C ALA A 427 -10.81 -10.37 49.37
N PRO A 428 -11.91 -11.14 49.10
CA PRO A 428 -12.13 -12.29 48.20
C PRO A 428 -13.42 -12.17 47.34
N GLY A 429 -13.60 -12.99 46.29
CA GLY A 429 -14.93 -13.16 45.68
C GLY A 429 -15.09 -14.00 44.41
N LYS A 430 -15.51 -15.26 44.60
CA LYS A 430 -16.41 -16.09 43.76
C LYS A 430 -15.88 -16.78 42.48
N THR A 431 -15.46 -18.03 42.71
CA THR A 431 -15.80 -19.31 42.05
C THR A 431 -16.81 -19.38 40.88
N PHE A 432 -16.37 -20.00 39.78
CA PHE A 432 -16.97 -21.13 39.02
C PHE A 432 -15.76 -21.88 38.40
N GLY A 433 -15.58 -23.20 38.34
CA GLY A 433 -16.45 -24.34 38.60
C GLY A 433 -16.17 -25.57 37.69
N GLY A 434 -14.90 -26.00 37.49
CA GLY A 434 -14.50 -27.42 37.26
C GLY A 434 -14.36 -27.97 35.81
N PRO A 435 -13.82 -29.20 35.59
CA PRO A 435 -13.07 -30.12 36.49
C PRO A 435 -11.61 -30.40 35.99
N ILE A 436 -10.57 -30.29 36.83
CA ILE A 436 -9.84 -31.37 37.55
C ILE A 436 -9.36 -32.55 36.69
N GLU A 437 -8.11 -32.46 36.23
CA GLU A 437 -7.23 -33.63 36.06
C GLU A 437 -6.41 -33.82 37.36
N LYS A 438 -6.47 -35.03 37.92
CA LYS A 438 -5.51 -35.50 38.92
C LYS A 438 -4.97 -36.85 38.47
N ALA A 439 -3.70 -36.84 38.07
CA ALA A 439 -2.85 -38.03 38.12
C ALA A 439 -2.74 -38.56 39.55
N PRO A 440 -2.36 -39.84 39.71
CA PRO A 440 -1.42 -40.14 40.77
C PRO A 440 -0.29 -41.11 40.35
N LEU A 441 0.91 -40.73 40.82
CA LEU A 441 1.94 -41.56 41.48
C LEU A 441 2.61 -42.69 40.65
N PHE A 442 3.90 -42.56 40.28
CA PHE A 442 5.14 -42.73 41.05
C PHE A 442 5.66 -44.18 41.15
N ILE A 443 6.95 -44.35 40.79
CA ILE A 443 7.91 -45.43 41.17
C ILE A 443 7.68 -46.75 40.41
N SER A 444 8.62 -47.39 39.69
CA SER A 444 10.10 -47.45 39.71
C SER A 444 10.53 -48.33 38.53
N GLY A 445 11.69 -48.07 37.92
CA GLY A 445 12.37 -49.13 37.15
C GLY A 445 13.42 -48.68 36.15
N LEU A 446 14.68 -48.66 36.60
CA LEU A 446 15.87 -48.90 35.77
C LEU A 446 16.27 -47.87 34.70
N THR A 447 16.54 -46.63 35.12
CA THR A 447 17.48 -45.72 34.43
C THR A 447 18.91 -45.87 35.00
N VAL A 448 19.38 -47.12 35.16
CA VAL A 448 20.68 -47.46 35.80
C VAL A 448 21.57 -48.39 34.93
N VAL A 449 21.23 -48.70 33.68
CA VAL A 449 21.99 -49.71 32.89
C VAL A 449 22.79 -49.18 31.70
N PHE A 450 22.68 -47.90 31.31
CA PHE A 450 23.46 -47.38 30.15
C PHE A 450 24.55 -46.37 30.49
N THR A 451 25.15 -46.47 31.69
CA THR A 451 26.40 -45.78 32.06
C THR A 451 27.57 -46.73 32.31
N LEU A 452 27.49 -47.99 31.87
CA LEU A 452 28.51 -49.02 32.12
C LEU A 452 28.93 -49.85 30.88
N PHE A 453 28.78 -49.30 29.67
CA PHE A 453 29.29 -49.94 28.43
C PHE A 453 30.10 -49.01 27.51
N GLY A 454 30.57 -47.87 28.04
CA GLY A 454 31.47 -46.93 27.33
C GLY A 454 32.94 -47.04 27.73
N ALA A 455 33.35 -48.08 28.46
CA ALA A 455 34.72 -48.24 28.95
C ALA A 455 35.24 -49.68 28.81
N VAL A 456 34.93 -50.34 27.68
CA VAL A 456 35.72 -51.47 27.12
C VAL A 456 35.46 -51.48 25.62
N MET A 457 36.23 -50.68 24.85
CA MET A 457 36.68 -50.90 23.47
C MET A 457 37.06 -49.53 22.86
N LEU A 458 38.38 -49.31 22.79
CA LEU A 458 39.13 -48.23 22.12
C LEU A 458 39.10 -46.83 22.74
#